data_AF-A0A3D9CI56-F1
#
_entry.id   AF-A0A3D9CI56-F1
#
_cell.length_a   1.000
_cell.length_b   1.000
_cell.length_c   1.000
_cell.angle_alpha   90.00
_cell.angle_beta   90.00
_cell.angle_gamma   90.00
#
_symmetry.space_group_name_H-M   'P 1'
#
loop_
_entity.id
_entity.type
_entity.pdbx_description
1 polymer ?
#
loop_
_entity_poly.entity_id
_entity_poly.type
_entity_poly.pdbx_seq_one_letter_code
_entity_poly.pdbx_strand_id
1 'polypeptide(L)'
;MKTLIYFFLPFIAISIQGQIGINTQTPETTLEVVGKPNDTNHYDGIIPPRINGNQLAAKTYSSAKKGAVVFVTSPATNLSGQVIHITKSGLYYFDGDLWKSFIQEDPLNTVALKGNTSTVELIVKNSLHLNFDEKENYILGNSRSPITGDYNSIFATDSNITSGKGNSASAYAMSQGEVTGKLNYGAGVSALNGIANGVISGSRNIGIGPGAMSYITSGNDNISIGYLSGTGNRTGSNNIFIGIGAGSPATGNRSVSNKLAIHSTPV
;
A
#
# COMPACT_ATOMS: atom_id res chain seq x y z
N MET A 1 -1.55 -88.01 41.89
CA MET A 1 -1.73 -86.99 40.83
C MET A 1 -0.75 -85.86 41.11
N LYS A 2 0.17 -85.53 40.19
CA LYS A 2 1.15 -84.44 40.37
C LYS A 2 0.52 -83.15 39.84
N THR A 3 0.32 -82.16 40.70
CA THR A 3 -0.28 -80.86 40.33
C THR A 3 0.77 -80.00 39.65
N LEU A 4 0.59 -79.68 38.36
CA LEU A 4 1.45 -78.75 37.62
C LEU A 4 0.96 -77.31 37.90
N ILE A 5 1.77 -76.50 38.57
CA ILE A 5 1.49 -75.08 38.79
C ILE A 5 2.17 -74.29 37.67
N TYR A 6 1.38 -73.72 36.76
CA TYR A 6 1.87 -72.80 35.74
C TYR A 6 2.02 -71.40 36.34
N PHE A 7 3.25 -70.89 36.37
CA PHE A 7 3.56 -69.53 36.81
C PHE A 7 3.27 -68.57 35.65
N PHE A 8 2.17 -67.83 35.72
CA PHE A 8 1.82 -66.81 34.73
C PHE A 8 2.65 -65.54 35.03
N LEU A 9 3.67 -65.27 34.21
CA LEU A 9 4.51 -64.07 34.33
C LEU A 9 3.89 -62.95 33.48
N PRO A 10 3.33 -61.87 34.05
CA PRO A 10 2.81 -60.77 33.24
C PRO A 10 3.99 -59.98 32.65
N PHE A 11 4.08 -59.94 31.32
CA PHE A 11 4.95 -59.02 30.60
C PHE A 11 4.40 -57.59 30.77
N ILE A 12 5.02 -56.80 31.65
CA ILE A 12 4.74 -55.37 31.76
C ILE A 12 5.50 -54.68 30.61
N ALA A 13 4.79 -54.33 29.55
CA ALA A 13 5.32 -53.48 28.49
C ALA A 13 5.34 -52.03 28.99
N ILE A 14 6.51 -51.53 29.40
CA ILE A 14 6.72 -50.13 29.76
C ILE A 14 7.07 -49.38 28.46
N SER A 15 6.14 -48.62 27.91
CA SER A 15 6.44 -47.65 26.86
C SER A 15 7.05 -46.40 27.49
N ILE A 16 8.37 -46.23 27.39
CA ILE A 16 9.04 -45.00 27.78
C ILE A 16 9.00 -44.05 26.58
N GLN A 17 8.28 -42.93 26.69
CA GLN A 17 8.38 -41.86 25.69
C GLN A 17 9.56 -40.97 26.06
N GLY A 18 10.52 -40.82 25.15
CA GLY A 18 11.71 -39.98 25.36
C GLY A 18 11.42 -38.52 25.06
N GLN A 19 10.80 -37.80 25.99
CA GLN A 19 10.65 -36.35 25.95
C GLN A 19 11.79 -35.69 26.73
N ILE A 20 12.29 -34.56 26.24
CA ILE A 20 13.33 -33.76 26.91
C ILE A 20 12.71 -32.47 27.43
N GLY A 21 12.64 -32.32 28.74
CA GLY A 21 12.29 -31.07 29.40
C GLY A 21 13.54 -30.33 29.87
N ILE A 22 13.67 -29.05 29.52
CA ILE A 22 14.65 -28.13 30.11
C ILE A 22 13.88 -27.14 30.98
N ASN A 23 14.19 -27.12 32.27
CA ASN A 23 13.46 -26.38 33.31
C ASN A 23 11.98 -26.82 33.51
N THR A 24 11.58 -28.00 33.04
CA THR A 24 10.26 -28.61 33.32
C THR A 24 10.40 -30.10 33.62
N GLN A 25 9.65 -30.62 34.59
CA GLN A 25 9.67 -32.05 34.98
C GLN A 25 8.64 -32.88 34.22
N THR A 26 7.66 -32.23 33.60
CA THR A 26 6.56 -32.84 32.84
C THR A 26 6.47 -32.15 31.48
N PRO A 27 7.42 -32.40 30.56
CA PRO A 27 7.40 -31.76 29.25
C PRO A 27 6.17 -32.17 28.43
N GLU A 28 5.47 -31.18 27.87
CA GLU A 28 4.26 -31.37 27.06
C GLU A 28 4.58 -31.71 25.59
N THR A 29 5.82 -31.49 25.17
CA THR A 29 6.29 -31.76 23.79
C THR A 29 7.63 -32.49 23.80
N THR A 30 8.04 -33.03 22.64
CA THR A 30 9.30 -33.78 22.49
C THR A 30 10.52 -33.02 22.99
N LEU A 31 10.54 -31.70 22.82
CA LEU A 31 11.51 -30.79 23.43
C LEU A 31 10.77 -29.54 23.93
N GLU A 32 10.75 -29.34 25.24
CA GLU A 32 10.21 -28.14 25.86
C GLU A 32 11.31 -27.40 26.63
N VAL A 33 11.44 -26.09 26.37
CA VAL A 33 12.37 -25.20 27.09
C VAL A 33 11.55 -24.12 27.77
N VAL A 34 11.38 -24.24 29.09
CA VAL A 34 10.58 -23.29 29.88
C VAL A 34 11.47 -22.18 30.43
N GLY A 35 11.05 -20.94 30.20
CA GLY A 35 11.76 -19.75 30.68
C GLY A 35 11.42 -19.35 32.12
N LYS A 36 12.14 -18.35 32.66
CA LYS A 36 11.92 -17.78 34.00
C LYS A 36 11.68 -16.27 33.93
N PRO A 37 10.46 -15.81 33.57
CA PRO A 37 10.20 -14.41 33.19
C PRO A 37 10.42 -13.37 34.30
N ASN A 38 10.49 -13.78 35.57
CA ASN A 38 10.67 -12.88 36.72
C ASN A 38 12.08 -12.91 37.34
N ASP A 39 12.99 -13.75 36.84
CA ASP A 39 14.37 -13.85 37.34
C ASP A 39 15.31 -13.02 36.46
N THR A 40 15.73 -11.85 36.94
CA THR A 40 16.61 -10.94 36.18
C THR A 40 18.03 -11.46 35.98
N ASN A 41 18.43 -12.53 36.68
CA ASN A 41 19.72 -13.20 36.49
C ASN A 41 19.59 -14.48 35.65
N HIS A 42 18.41 -14.76 35.10
CA HIS A 42 18.17 -15.84 34.16
C HIS A 42 18.01 -15.29 32.73
N TYR A 43 18.68 -15.92 31.77
CA TYR A 43 18.64 -15.51 30.37
C TYR A 43 17.90 -16.55 29.53
N ASP A 44 16.63 -16.28 29.23
CA ASP A 44 15.78 -17.17 28.43
C ASP A 44 16.22 -17.19 26.96
N GLY A 45 16.39 -18.39 26.38
CA GLY A 45 16.63 -18.53 24.95
C GLY A 45 17.33 -19.83 24.54
N ILE A 46 17.45 -20.01 23.22
CA ILE A 46 18.23 -21.07 22.60
C ILE A 46 19.30 -20.43 21.72
N ILE A 47 20.57 -20.71 21.98
CA ILE A 47 21.68 -20.27 21.13
C ILE A 47 22.00 -21.40 20.14
N PRO A 48 21.66 -21.26 18.85
CA PRO A 48 22.07 -22.23 17.84
C PRO A 48 23.57 -22.09 17.54
N PRO A 49 24.19 -23.08 16.87
CA PRO A 49 25.58 -22.99 16.45
C PRO A 49 25.86 -21.71 15.65
N ARG A 50 26.95 -21.02 16.01
CA ARG A 50 27.44 -19.85 15.30
C ARG A 50 28.47 -20.25 14.26
N ILE A 51 28.31 -19.79 13.04
CA ILE A 51 29.19 -20.13 11.91
C ILE A 51 29.25 -18.95 10.94
N ASN A 52 30.40 -18.67 10.31
CA ASN A 52 30.42 -17.66 9.24
C ASN A 52 29.97 -18.26 7.90
N GLY A 53 29.57 -17.42 6.93
CA GLY A 53 29.06 -17.88 5.65
C GLY A 53 30.04 -18.76 4.86
N ASN A 54 31.34 -18.46 4.93
CA ASN A 54 32.37 -19.25 4.24
C ASN A 54 32.58 -20.63 4.90
N GLN A 55 32.55 -20.70 6.22
CA GLN A 55 32.59 -21.96 6.97
C GLN A 55 31.35 -22.82 6.71
N LEU A 56 30.19 -22.18 6.52
CA LEU A 56 28.96 -22.87 6.18
C LEU A 56 29.00 -23.39 4.72
N ALA A 57 29.56 -22.60 3.80
CA ALA A 57 29.75 -22.98 2.40
C ALA A 57 30.68 -24.19 2.22
N ALA A 58 31.64 -24.37 3.14
CA ALA A 58 32.55 -25.52 3.15
C ALA A 58 31.88 -26.84 3.61
N LYS A 59 30.61 -26.81 4.03
CA LYS A 59 29.85 -27.97 4.48
C LYS A 59 28.74 -28.31 3.51
N THR A 60 28.48 -29.60 3.34
CA THR A 60 27.33 -30.11 2.57
C THR A 60 26.29 -30.68 3.52
N TYR A 61 25.10 -30.06 3.54
CA TYR A 61 23.96 -30.55 4.30
C TYR A 61 23.06 -31.37 3.37
N SER A 62 22.85 -32.65 3.67
CA SER A 62 21.90 -33.47 2.92
C SER A 62 20.46 -33.18 3.34
N SER A 63 19.49 -33.62 2.55
CA SER A 63 18.05 -33.48 2.84
C SER A 63 17.64 -34.02 4.21
N ALA A 64 18.36 -35.02 4.73
CA ALA A 64 18.17 -35.56 6.08
C ALA A 64 18.51 -34.55 7.22
N LYS A 65 19.11 -33.41 6.90
CA LYS A 65 19.42 -32.31 7.83
C LYS A 65 18.45 -31.14 7.72
N LYS A 66 17.35 -31.30 6.98
CA LYS A 66 16.26 -30.31 6.92
C LYS A 66 15.80 -29.93 8.33
N GLY A 67 15.64 -28.63 8.56
CA GLY A 67 15.30 -28.05 9.86
C GLY A 67 16.51 -27.71 10.75
N ALA A 68 17.74 -27.97 10.30
CA ALA A 68 18.93 -27.48 11.01
C ALA A 68 18.91 -25.94 11.09
N VAL A 69 19.19 -25.38 12.26
CA VAL A 69 19.22 -23.94 12.52
C VAL A 69 20.64 -23.52 12.90
N VAL A 70 21.11 -22.41 12.32
CA VAL A 70 22.39 -21.79 12.65
C VAL A 70 22.24 -20.27 12.74
N PHE A 71 23.08 -19.64 13.57
CA PHE A 71 23.28 -18.21 13.49
C PHE A 71 24.51 -17.92 12.63
N VAL A 72 24.30 -17.32 11.47
CA VAL A 72 25.40 -16.91 10.60
C VAL A 72 25.97 -15.58 11.06
N THR A 73 27.26 -15.52 11.35
CA THR A 73 27.92 -14.34 11.92
C THR A 73 28.39 -13.31 10.89
N SER A 74 28.56 -13.72 9.63
CA SER A 74 28.97 -12.86 8.51
C SER A 74 28.63 -13.53 7.18
N PRO A 75 28.39 -12.78 6.09
CA PRO A 75 27.97 -13.33 4.81
C PRO A 75 29.01 -14.26 4.17
N ALA A 76 28.57 -15.12 3.25
CA ALA A 76 29.48 -15.87 2.40
C ALA A 76 30.07 -14.95 1.33
N THR A 77 31.36 -15.09 1.04
CA THR A 77 32.03 -14.29 0.01
C THR A 77 31.60 -14.70 -1.40
N ASN A 78 31.29 -15.99 -1.60
CA ASN A 78 30.83 -16.53 -2.87
C ASN A 78 29.44 -17.14 -2.71
N LEU A 79 28.42 -16.48 -3.26
CA LEU A 79 27.02 -16.86 -3.12
C LEU A 79 26.63 -17.91 -4.15
N SER A 80 26.88 -19.19 -3.82
CA SER A 80 26.53 -20.31 -4.68
C SER A 80 26.10 -21.53 -3.86
N GLY A 81 25.43 -22.48 -4.54
CA GLY A 81 24.93 -23.70 -3.92
C GLY A 81 24.05 -23.40 -2.70
N GLN A 82 24.27 -24.15 -1.61
CA GLN A 82 23.41 -24.10 -0.42
C GLN A 82 23.43 -22.75 0.30
N VAL A 83 24.46 -21.92 0.10
CA VAL A 83 24.63 -20.64 0.81
C VAL A 83 24.26 -19.40 -0.02
N ILE A 84 23.61 -19.58 -1.18
CA ILE A 84 23.29 -18.50 -2.11
C ILE A 84 22.48 -17.34 -1.48
N HIS A 85 21.73 -17.59 -0.40
CA HIS A 85 20.95 -16.57 0.31
C HIS A 85 21.61 -16.04 1.62
N ILE A 86 22.86 -16.40 1.89
CA ILE A 86 23.61 -15.96 3.08
C ILE A 86 24.27 -14.59 2.80
N THR A 87 23.46 -13.55 2.61
CA THR A 87 23.91 -12.21 2.23
C THR A 87 24.18 -11.28 3.40
N LYS A 88 23.75 -11.65 4.62
CA LYS A 88 23.90 -10.86 5.85
C LYS A 88 24.14 -11.80 7.06
N SER A 89 24.56 -11.22 8.20
CA SER A 89 24.51 -11.92 9.48
C SER A 89 23.05 -12.13 9.90
N GLY A 90 22.71 -13.27 10.48
CA GLY A 90 21.34 -13.54 10.93
C GLY A 90 21.07 -15.00 11.26
N LEU A 91 19.83 -15.30 11.65
CA LEU A 91 19.37 -16.66 11.90
C LEU A 91 18.92 -17.31 10.59
N TYR A 92 19.39 -18.53 10.32
CA TYR A 92 19.08 -19.29 9.12
C TYR A 92 18.66 -20.73 9.46
N TYR A 93 17.74 -21.29 8.67
CA TYR A 93 17.44 -22.72 8.69
C TYR A 93 17.73 -23.36 7.33
N PHE A 94 18.07 -24.65 7.35
CA PHE A 94 18.23 -25.45 6.15
C PHE A 94 16.89 -26.06 5.74
N ASP A 95 16.40 -25.76 4.53
CA ASP A 95 15.08 -26.21 4.07
C ASP A 95 15.07 -27.58 3.39
N GLY A 96 16.25 -28.19 3.25
CA GLY A 96 16.48 -29.44 2.52
C GLY A 96 17.40 -29.26 1.32
N ASP A 97 17.45 -28.05 0.77
CA ASP A 97 18.25 -27.71 -0.42
C ASP A 97 19.15 -26.49 -0.17
N LEU A 98 18.59 -25.41 0.40
CA LEU A 98 19.25 -24.12 0.60
C LEU A 98 19.11 -23.65 2.05
N TRP A 99 20.05 -22.81 2.48
CA TRP A 99 19.89 -22.03 3.71
C TRP A 99 18.96 -20.84 3.47
N LYS A 100 17.92 -20.72 4.29
CA LYS A 100 16.92 -19.64 4.25
C LYS A 100 16.93 -18.83 5.54
N SER A 101 16.79 -17.51 5.40
CA SER A 101 16.71 -16.63 6.56
C SER A 101 15.39 -16.84 7.30
N PHE A 102 15.39 -16.73 8.62
CA PHE A 102 14.16 -16.61 9.41
C PHE A 102 13.48 -15.24 9.23
N ILE A 103 14.21 -14.24 8.75
CA ILE A 103 13.64 -12.95 8.41
C ILE A 103 13.10 -13.05 6.98
N GLN A 104 11.79 -12.92 6.85
CA GLN A 104 11.16 -12.71 5.56
C GLN A 104 11.26 -11.22 5.24
N GLU A 105 12.22 -10.85 4.39
CA GLU A 105 12.24 -9.50 3.82
C GLU A 105 11.02 -9.40 2.87
N ASP A 106 10.16 -8.40 3.10
CA ASP A 106 9.06 -8.12 2.19
C ASP A 106 9.66 -7.76 0.82
N PRO A 107 9.26 -8.41 -0.28
CA PRO A 107 9.73 -8.00 -1.60
C PRO A 107 9.32 -6.56 -1.88
N LEU A 108 10.10 -5.85 -2.69
CA LEU A 108 9.93 -4.42 -2.95
C LEU A 108 8.50 -4.07 -3.40
N ASN A 109 7.84 -4.95 -4.14
CA ASN A 109 6.45 -4.78 -4.55
C ASN A 109 5.49 -4.74 -3.34
N THR A 110 5.68 -5.60 -2.34
CA THR A 110 4.90 -5.64 -1.11
C THR A 110 5.11 -4.39 -0.27
N VAL A 111 6.35 -3.90 -0.17
CA VAL A 111 6.67 -2.65 0.54
C VAL A 111 6.05 -1.44 -0.16
N ALA A 112 6.13 -1.39 -1.50
CA ALA A 112 5.58 -0.31 -2.30
C ALA A 112 4.04 -0.24 -2.20
N LEU A 113 3.35 -1.39 -2.17
CA LEU A 113 1.90 -1.46 -2.08
C LEU A 113 1.36 -1.12 -0.68
N LYS A 114 2.11 -1.42 0.39
CA LYS A 114 1.70 -1.09 1.77
C LYS A 114 1.85 0.40 2.10
N GLY A 115 2.53 1.17 1.26
CA GLY A 115 2.86 2.57 1.49
C GLY A 115 3.99 2.71 2.51
N ASN A 116 5.17 3.14 2.06
CA ASN A 116 6.28 3.42 2.96
C ASN A 116 6.14 4.85 3.51
N THR A 117 5.88 4.99 4.80
CA THR A 117 6.03 6.30 5.47
C THR A 117 7.47 6.39 5.97
N SER A 118 8.26 7.27 5.35
CA SER A 118 9.65 7.53 5.74
C SER A 118 9.76 8.91 6.36
N THR A 119 10.46 9.02 7.49
CA THR A 119 10.84 10.31 8.09
C THR A 119 12.06 10.95 7.39
N VAL A 120 12.68 10.24 6.45
CA VAL A 120 13.79 10.73 5.64
C VAL A 120 13.24 11.52 4.45
N GLU A 121 13.68 12.76 4.30
CA GLU A 121 13.38 13.61 3.16
C GLU A 121 13.88 12.99 1.84
N LEU A 122 13.00 12.94 0.83
CA LEU A 122 13.39 12.52 -0.51
C LEU A 122 13.93 13.74 -1.28
N ILE A 123 15.26 13.90 -1.31
CA ILE A 123 15.91 14.95 -2.08
C ILE A 123 16.19 14.45 -3.50
N VAL A 124 15.40 14.91 -4.48
CA VAL A 124 15.66 14.65 -5.90
C VAL A 124 16.62 15.72 -6.43
N LYS A 125 17.88 15.35 -6.70
CA LYS A 125 18.92 16.29 -7.17
C LYS A 125 18.97 16.51 -8.68
N ASN A 126 18.24 15.71 -9.46
CA ASN A 126 18.24 15.73 -10.93
C ASN A 126 16.79 15.62 -11.46
N SER A 127 16.51 14.68 -12.36
CA SER A 127 15.17 14.45 -12.91
C SER A 127 14.44 13.37 -12.14
N LEU A 128 13.26 13.70 -11.61
CA LEU A 128 12.31 12.71 -11.08
C LEU A 128 11.55 12.11 -12.26
N HIS A 129 11.86 10.86 -12.62
CA HIS A 129 11.08 10.09 -13.58
C HIS A 129 10.08 9.25 -12.80
N LEU A 130 8.82 9.69 -12.76
CA LEU A 130 7.74 8.90 -12.17
C LEU A 130 7.17 8.03 -13.29
N ASN A 131 7.46 6.72 -13.20
CA ASN A 131 6.88 5.74 -14.10
C ASN A 131 5.46 5.47 -13.64
N PHE A 132 4.49 5.84 -14.47
CA PHE A 132 3.08 5.79 -14.17
C PHE A 132 2.56 4.35 -14.29
N ASP A 133 1.31 4.13 -13.89
CA ASP A 133 0.59 2.93 -14.32
C ASP A 133 0.56 2.83 -15.85
N GLU A 134 0.11 1.70 -16.41
CA GLU A 134 -0.04 1.51 -17.86
C GLU A 134 -0.95 2.58 -18.54
N LYS A 135 -1.61 3.41 -17.74
CA LYS A 135 -2.59 4.42 -18.14
C LYS A 135 -2.06 5.85 -18.06
N GLU A 136 -0.79 6.05 -17.70
CA GLU A 136 -0.14 7.37 -17.63
C GLU A 136 -0.80 8.36 -16.65
N ASN A 137 -1.32 7.88 -15.51
CA ASN A 137 -1.87 8.75 -14.47
C ASN A 137 -0.79 9.29 -13.51
N TYR A 138 -0.90 10.57 -13.16
CA TYR A 138 -0.02 11.27 -12.23
C TYR A 138 -0.75 11.80 -11.00
N ILE A 139 -0.27 11.48 -9.79
CA ILE A 139 -0.84 11.98 -8.54
C ILE A 139 0.28 12.44 -7.60
N LEU A 140 0.21 13.69 -7.20
CA LEU A 140 0.94 14.28 -6.09
C LEU A 140 -0.08 14.78 -5.06
N GLY A 141 -0.24 14.00 -3.98
CA GLY A 141 -1.25 14.22 -2.94
C GLY A 141 -2.17 13.00 -2.79
N ASN A 142 -3.35 13.20 -2.17
CA ASN A 142 -4.31 12.13 -1.87
C ASN A 142 -5.55 12.24 -2.77
N SER A 143 -5.83 11.21 -3.56
CA SER A 143 -7.12 11.03 -4.26
C SER A 143 -8.08 10.19 -3.41
N ARG A 144 -9.38 10.52 -3.42
CA ARG A 144 -10.42 9.75 -2.70
C ARG A 144 -10.87 8.48 -3.41
N SER A 145 -10.51 8.32 -4.69
CA SER A 145 -10.92 7.17 -5.48
C SER A 145 -9.75 6.65 -6.32
N PRO A 146 -9.70 5.33 -6.59
CA PRO A 146 -8.80 4.77 -7.59
C PRO A 146 -9.06 5.42 -8.95
N ILE A 147 -8.00 5.99 -9.56
CA ILE A 147 -8.09 6.49 -10.93
C ILE A 147 -8.08 5.28 -11.86
N THR A 148 -9.16 5.09 -12.60
CA THR A 148 -9.36 4.02 -13.58
C THR A 148 -9.29 4.52 -15.02
N GLY A 149 -9.35 5.83 -15.25
CA GLY A 149 -9.13 6.46 -16.56
C GLY A 149 -7.65 6.66 -16.91
N ASP A 150 -7.38 7.34 -18.03
CA ASP A 150 -6.03 7.47 -18.59
C ASP A 150 -5.56 8.94 -18.66
N TYR A 151 -4.24 9.16 -18.62
CA TYR A 151 -3.58 10.45 -18.82
C TYR A 151 -4.04 11.56 -17.86
N ASN A 152 -4.45 11.25 -16.63
CA ASN A 152 -4.88 12.25 -15.65
C ASN A 152 -3.69 12.82 -14.87
N SER A 153 -3.74 14.09 -14.49
CA SER A 153 -2.71 14.75 -13.68
C SER A 153 -3.32 15.46 -12.47
N ILE A 154 -2.97 15.02 -11.26
CA ILE A 154 -3.52 15.52 -9.99
C ILE A 154 -2.37 16.05 -9.13
N PHE A 155 -2.42 17.35 -8.81
CA PHE A 155 -1.60 17.99 -7.79
C PHE A 155 -2.52 18.55 -6.70
N ALA A 156 -3.08 17.66 -5.88
CA ALA A 156 -4.18 17.98 -4.97
C ALA A 156 -4.38 16.92 -3.88
N THR A 157 -5.06 17.32 -2.81
CA THR A 157 -5.65 16.41 -1.81
C THR A 157 -7.17 16.48 -1.90
N ASP A 158 -7.83 15.36 -1.62
CA ASP A 158 -9.29 15.22 -1.66
C ASP A 158 -9.94 15.41 -3.05
N SER A 159 -9.23 15.05 -4.12
CA SER A 159 -9.79 15.00 -5.48
C SER A 159 -10.42 13.63 -5.78
N ASN A 160 -11.42 13.59 -6.65
CA ASN A 160 -12.14 12.38 -7.05
C ASN A 160 -12.30 12.30 -8.59
N ILE A 161 -11.28 11.74 -9.27
CA ILE A 161 -11.30 11.47 -10.71
C ILE A 161 -11.32 9.94 -10.87
N THR A 162 -12.39 9.38 -11.43
CA THR A 162 -12.53 7.92 -11.56
C THR A 162 -12.16 7.45 -12.96
N SER A 163 -13.03 7.65 -13.95
CA SER A 163 -12.89 7.07 -15.30
C SER A 163 -12.63 8.12 -16.39
N GLY A 164 -12.56 9.39 -16.02
CA GLY A 164 -12.23 10.47 -16.94
C GLY A 164 -10.83 10.32 -17.56
N LYS A 165 -10.66 10.83 -18.79
CA LYS A 165 -9.39 10.79 -19.53
C LYS A 165 -8.82 12.20 -19.73
N GLY A 166 -7.54 12.39 -19.44
CA GLY A 166 -6.85 13.66 -19.71
C GLY A 166 -7.27 14.82 -18.81
N ASN A 167 -7.77 14.55 -17.59
CA ASN A 167 -8.17 15.61 -16.68
C ASN A 167 -6.97 16.12 -15.87
N SER A 168 -6.99 17.41 -15.51
CA SER A 168 -5.98 18.00 -14.65
C SER A 168 -6.61 18.72 -13.45
N ALA A 169 -6.08 18.44 -12.27
CA ALA A 169 -6.54 18.99 -11.00
C ALA A 169 -5.40 19.62 -10.23
N SER A 170 -5.63 20.83 -9.71
CA SER A 170 -4.71 21.48 -8.77
C SER A 170 -5.44 22.12 -7.59
N ALA A 171 -4.87 21.98 -6.39
CA ALA A 171 -5.39 22.43 -5.09
C ALA A 171 -6.46 21.54 -4.41
N TYR A 172 -6.70 21.77 -3.11
CA TYR A 172 -7.58 20.96 -2.24
C TYR A 172 -9.02 20.85 -2.76
N ALA A 173 -9.59 19.65 -2.76
CA ALA A 173 -11.01 19.40 -2.97
C ALA A 173 -11.59 19.92 -4.31
N MET A 174 -10.80 19.93 -5.39
CA MET A 174 -11.22 20.38 -6.73
C MET A 174 -12.51 19.65 -7.17
N SER A 175 -12.46 18.32 -7.37
CA SER A 175 -13.65 17.51 -7.68
C SER A 175 -14.01 16.57 -6.53
N GLN A 176 -14.91 16.98 -5.64
CA GLN A 176 -15.44 16.03 -4.64
C GLN A 176 -16.41 15.02 -5.32
N GLY A 177 -17.10 15.47 -6.37
CA GLY A 177 -17.87 14.63 -7.29
C GLY A 177 -16.99 13.79 -8.22
N GLU A 178 -17.59 12.73 -8.76
CA GLU A 178 -16.93 11.76 -9.63
C GLU A 178 -16.72 12.32 -11.05
N VAL A 179 -15.48 12.58 -11.46
CA VAL A 179 -15.19 13.00 -12.84
C VAL A 179 -15.07 11.79 -13.78
N THR A 180 -16.07 11.61 -14.64
CA THR A 180 -16.10 10.60 -15.71
C THR A 180 -15.91 11.23 -17.10
N GLY A 181 -16.13 12.54 -17.21
CA GLY A 181 -15.85 13.32 -18.41
C GLY A 181 -14.35 13.47 -18.71
N LYS A 182 -14.05 13.93 -19.93
CA LYS A 182 -12.69 14.01 -20.45
C LYS A 182 -12.20 15.45 -20.56
N LEU A 183 -10.88 15.64 -20.47
CA LEU A 183 -10.20 16.90 -20.76
C LEU A 183 -10.69 18.08 -19.91
N ASN A 184 -11.10 17.84 -18.66
CA ASN A 184 -11.47 18.91 -17.74
C ASN A 184 -10.25 19.41 -16.97
N TYR A 185 -10.18 20.72 -16.77
CA TYR A 185 -9.14 21.39 -15.99
C TYR A 185 -9.77 22.14 -14.82
N GLY A 186 -9.36 21.82 -13.59
CA GLY A 186 -9.81 22.51 -12.39
C GLY A 186 -8.65 22.98 -11.52
N ALA A 187 -8.73 24.23 -11.08
CA ALA A 187 -7.76 24.84 -10.19
C ALA A 187 -8.46 25.67 -9.11
N GLY A 188 -8.27 25.31 -7.84
CA GLY A 188 -8.88 25.99 -6.69
C GLY A 188 -9.88 25.13 -5.92
N VAL A 189 -10.16 25.54 -4.68
CA VAL A 189 -10.99 24.75 -3.76
C VAL A 189 -12.39 24.57 -4.31
N SER A 190 -12.86 23.34 -4.48
CA SER A 190 -14.19 23.02 -5.03
C SER A 190 -14.44 23.54 -6.44
N ALA A 191 -13.39 23.80 -7.23
CA ALA A 191 -13.55 24.09 -8.66
C ALA A 191 -13.91 22.81 -9.42
N LEU A 192 -14.96 22.79 -10.25
CA LEU A 192 -15.50 21.55 -10.84
C LEU A 192 -15.87 20.49 -9.78
N ASN A 193 -16.47 20.91 -8.66
CA ASN A 193 -16.90 19.99 -7.60
C ASN A 193 -18.03 19.04 -8.04
N GLY A 194 -18.90 19.50 -8.94
CA GLY A 194 -20.19 18.89 -9.23
C GLY A 194 -21.20 19.17 -8.12
N ILE A 195 -22.49 18.89 -8.39
CA ILE A 195 -23.48 18.86 -7.29
C ILE A 195 -22.93 17.94 -6.19
N ALA A 196 -23.07 18.27 -4.91
CA ALA A 196 -22.45 17.54 -3.80
C ALA A 196 -22.41 16.00 -4.03
N ASN A 197 -21.21 15.47 -4.30
CA ASN A 197 -20.91 14.06 -4.61
C ASN A 197 -21.55 13.48 -5.89
N GLY A 198 -21.90 14.33 -6.85
CA GLY A 198 -22.51 13.97 -8.13
C GLY A 198 -21.47 13.69 -9.21
N VAL A 199 -21.91 13.02 -10.28
CA VAL A 199 -21.06 12.69 -11.42
C VAL A 199 -20.91 13.89 -12.35
N ILE A 200 -19.67 14.19 -12.73
CA ILE A 200 -19.31 15.15 -13.77
C ILE A 200 -18.98 14.34 -15.03
N SER A 201 -19.98 14.15 -15.88
CA SER A 201 -19.86 13.50 -17.20
C SER A 201 -19.52 14.49 -18.33
N GLY A 202 -19.64 15.79 -18.06
CA GLY A 202 -19.25 16.87 -18.96
C GLY A 202 -17.76 16.89 -19.27
N SER A 203 -17.40 17.26 -20.49
CA SER A 203 -16.04 17.25 -21.02
C SER A 203 -15.56 18.64 -21.45
N ARG A 204 -14.23 18.82 -21.51
CA ARG A 204 -13.57 20.04 -22.00
C ARG A 204 -13.98 21.30 -21.21
N ASN A 205 -14.17 21.17 -19.90
CA ASN A 205 -14.49 22.30 -19.04
C ASN A 205 -13.24 22.84 -18.32
N ILE A 206 -13.17 24.15 -18.14
CA ILE A 206 -12.09 24.84 -17.42
C ILE A 206 -12.72 25.60 -16.24
N GLY A 207 -12.39 25.23 -15.01
CA GLY A 207 -12.81 25.90 -13.78
C GLY A 207 -11.60 26.41 -12.98
N ILE A 208 -11.45 27.72 -12.83
CA ILE A 208 -10.31 28.34 -12.14
C ILE A 208 -10.81 29.30 -11.07
N GLY A 209 -10.47 29.06 -9.81
CA GLY A 209 -10.87 29.85 -8.66
C GLY A 209 -11.73 29.05 -7.68
N PRO A 210 -11.81 29.48 -6.40
CA PRO A 210 -12.55 28.72 -5.40
C PRO A 210 -14.05 28.67 -5.75
N GLY A 211 -14.58 27.45 -5.85
CA GLY A 211 -15.96 27.16 -6.20
C GLY A 211 -16.32 27.46 -7.67
N ALA A 212 -15.34 27.73 -8.54
CA ALA A 212 -15.58 27.95 -9.96
C ALA A 212 -16.22 26.69 -10.60
N MET A 213 -17.36 26.86 -11.25
CA MET A 213 -18.10 25.79 -11.91
C MET A 213 -18.45 24.62 -10.97
N SER A 214 -18.66 24.90 -9.68
CA SER A 214 -18.82 23.85 -8.67
C SER A 214 -20.07 23.00 -8.81
N TYR A 215 -21.04 23.34 -9.69
CA TYR A 215 -22.28 22.57 -9.86
C TYR A 215 -22.43 21.89 -11.23
N ILE A 216 -21.40 21.91 -12.09
CA ILE A 216 -21.49 21.26 -13.41
C ILE A 216 -21.71 19.75 -13.28
N THR A 217 -22.52 19.18 -14.15
CA THR A 217 -22.75 17.72 -14.24
C THR A 217 -22.43 17.24 -15.64
N SER A 218 -23.20 17.62 -16.66
CA SER A 218 -23.07 17.08 -18.02
C SER A 218 -22.76 18.13 -19.10
N GLY A 219 -22.62 19.40 -18.73
CA GLY A 219 -22.30 20.46 -19.67
C GLY A 219 -20.87 20.36 -20.20
N ASN A 220 -20.67 20.74 -21.46
CA ASN A 220 -19.37 20.65 -22.14
C ASN A 220 -18.83 22.03 -22.52
N ASP A 221 -17.52 22.12 -22.76
CA ASP A 221 -16.91 23.28 -23.42
C ASP A 221 -17.18 24.60 -22.67
N ASN A 222 -17.21 24.56 -21.34
CA ASN A 222 -17.40 25.74 -20.51
C ASN A 222 -16.08 26.25 -19.95
N ILE A 223 -15.95 27.57 -19.84
CA ILE A 223 -14.85 28.24 -19.15
C ILE A 223 -15.42 29.05 -18.00
N SER A 224 -14.89 28.85 -16.80
CA SER A 224 -15.29 29.59 -15.61
C SER A 224 -14.07 30.02 -14.81
N ILE A 225 -13.88 31.32 -14.62
CA ILE A 225 -12.72 31.90 -13.95
C ILE A 225 -13.19 32.93 -12.92
N GLY A 226 -12.96 32.67 -11.64
CA GLY A 226 -13.32 33.55 -10.52
C GLY A 226 -13.88 32.81 -9.30
N TYR A 227 -14.01 33.52 -8.17
CA TYR A 227 -14.67 32.98 -6.98
C TYR A 227 -16.16 32.74 -7.28
N LEU A 228 -16.63 31.50 -7.11
CA LEU A 228 -18.01 31.07 -7.37
C LEU A 228 -18.56 31.42 -8.77
N SER A 229 -17.70 31.61 -9.77
CA SER A 229 -18.12 31.79 -11.16
C SER A 229 -18.73 30.49 -11.71
N GLY A 230 -19.63 30.58 -12.68
CA GLY A 230 -20.24 29.45 -13.38
C GLY A 230 -21.06 28.49 -12.51
N THR A 231 -21.27 28.81 -11.23
CA THR A 231 -22.01 27.98 -10.27
C THR A 231 -23.46 27.74 -10.66
N GLY A 232 -24.00 28.51 -11.60
CA GLY A 232 -25.35 28.31 -12.10
C GLY A 232 -25.51 27.33 -13.22
N ASN A 233 -24.41 26.97 -13.87
CA ASN A 233 -24.44 26.02 -14.95
C ASN A 233 -24.28 24.59 -14.42
N ARG A 234 -25.25 23.73 -14.75
CA ARG A 234 -25.21 22.28 -14.48
C ARG A 234 -25.01 21.48 -15.77
N THR A 235 -25.83 21.75 -16.78
CA THR A 235 -25.89 20.92 -17.99
C THR A 235 -25.65 21.70 -19.28
N GLY A 236 -25.57 23.03 -19.20
CA GLY A 236 -25.36 23.89 -20.35
C GLY A 236 -23.92 23.87 -20.86
N SER A 237 -23.74 24.19 -22.14
CA SER A 237 -22.46 24.06 -22.84
C SER A 237 -22.02 25.35 -23.54
N ASN A 238 -20.75 25.45 -23.92
CA ASN A 238 -20.19 26.59 -24.67
C ASN A 238 -20.33 27.94 -23.95
N ASN A 239 -20.22 27.96 -22.61
CA ASN A 239 -20.31 29.21 -21.85
C ASN A 239 -18.94 29.71 -21.41
N ILE A 240 -18.82 31.02 -21.26
CA ILE A 240 -17.65 31.68 -20.68
C ILE A 240 -18.12 32.58 -19.54
N PHE A 241 -17.68 32.30 -18.33
CA PHE A 241 -18.01 33.02 -17.11
C PHE A 241 -16.72 33.55 -16.46
N ILE A 242 -16.55 34.87 -16.40
CA ILE A 242 -15.33 35.49 -15.85
C ILE A 242 -15.71 36.56 -14.83
N GLY A 243 -15.18 36.43 -13.60
CA GLY A 243 -15.45 37.36 -12.49
C GLY A 243 -16.16 36.69 -11.31
N ILE A 244 -16.14 37.37 -10.17
CA ILE A 244 -16.73 36.87 -8.91
C ILE A 244 -18.23 36.63 -9.11
N GLY A 245 -18.68 35.38 -8.96
CA GLY A 245 -20.07 35.00 -9.11
C GLY A 245 -20.63 35.07 -10.53
N ALA A 246 -19.82 35.38 -11.55
CA ALA A 246 -20.29 35.46 -12.93
C ALA A 246 -21.03 34.16 -13.33
N GLY A 247 -22.30 34.24 -13.74
CA GLY A 247 -23.08 33.05 -14.06
C GLY A 247 -23.59 32.23 -12.86
N SER A 248 -23.52 32.75 -11.64
CA SER A 248 -24.24 32.24 -10.47
C SER A 248 -25.74 32.54 -10.57
N PRO A 249 -26.68 31.62 -10.25
CA PRO A 249 -28.11 31.90 -10.26
C PRO A 249 -28.62 32.02 -8.81
N ALA A 250 -29.31 33.11 -8.51
CA ALA A 250 -30.19 33.12 -7.33
C ALA A 250 -31.42 32.22 -7.57
N THR A 251 -31.92 32.17 -8.80
CA THR A 251 -33.03 31.33 -9.32
C THR A 251 -32.89 31.20 -10.86
N GLY A 252 -33.47 30.17 -11.48
CA GLY A 252 -33.57 30.07 -12.95
C GLY A 252 -32.98 28.80 -13.59
N ASN A 253 -32.94 28.80 -14.93
CA ASN A 253 -32.51 27.67 -15.76
C ASN A 253 -31.01 27.37 -15.56
N ARG A 254 -30.67 26.12 -15.24
CA ARG A 254 -29.31 25.64 -15.01
C ARG A 254 -28.68 24.94 -16.24
N SER A 255 -29.32 25.06 -17.39
CA SER A 255 -28.94 24.45 -18.67
C SER A 255 -28.55 25.49 -19.73
N VAL A 256 -28.14 26.69 -19.32
CA VAL A 256 -27.84 27.81 -20.23
C VAL A 256 -26.62 27.47 -21.09
N SER A 257 -26.74 27.62 -22.41
CA SER A 257 -25.64 27.36 -23.35
C SER A 257 -25.34 28.60 -24.19
N ASN A 258 -24.12 28.68 -24.73
CA ASN A 258 -23.66 29.76 -25.63
C ASN A 258 -23.72 31.15 -24.97
N LYS A 259 -23.43 31.26 -23.67
CA LYS A 259 -23.45 32.52 -22.93
C LYS A 259 -22.04 33.01 -22.61
N LEU A 260 -21.82 34.29 -22.84
CA LEU A 260 -20.69 35.03 -22.29
C LEU A 260 -21.18 35.91 -21.14
N ALA A 261 -20.60 35.76 -19.95
CA ALA A 261 -20.81 36.68 -18.84
C ALA A 261 -19.47 37.07 -18.23
N ILE A 262 -19.16 38.37 -18.28
CA ILE A 262 -17.96 38.94 -17.69
C ILE A 262 -18.40 40.05 -16.74
N HIS A 263 -18.54 39.76 -15.45
CA HIS A 263 -18.89 40.74 -14.42
C HIS A 263 -18.77 40.13 -13.02
N SER A 264 -18.78 40.99 -12.00
CA SER A 264 -19.06 40.54 -10.63
C SER A 264 -20.58 40.45 -10.44
N THR A 265 -21.07 39.36 -9.86
CA THR A 265 -22.35 39.38 -9.14
C THR A 265 -22.05 39.40 -7.64
N PRO A 266 -22.86 40.09 -6.84
CA PRO A 266 -22.88 39.84 -5.40
C PRO A 266 -23.10 38.33 -5.17
N VAL A 267 -22.25 37.73 -4.33
CA VAL A 267 -22.24 36.30 -3.98
C VAL A 267 -22.40 36.13 -2.49
#